data_AF-A0A392RYH1-F1
#
_entry.id   AF-A0A392RYH1-F1
#
_cell.length_a   1.000
_cell.length_b   1.000
_cell.length_c   1.000
_cell.angle_alpha   90.00
_cell.angle_beta   90.00
_cell.angle_gamma   90.00
#
_symmetry.space_group_name_H-M   'P 1'
#
loop_
_entity.id
_entity.type
_entity.pdbx_description
1 polymer ?
#
loop_
_entity_poly.entity_id
_entity_poly.type
_entity_poly.pdbx_seq_one_letter_code
_entity_poly.pdbx_strand_id
1 'polypeptide(L)'
;VPNLFLQGAASFLHCKIGSFPFIYLGFPVWANPRLVSTWDPVVNSIEKRLFSWKNRYVSLGGRVVLINSVLAAIPVFDISFLKIPTK
;
A
#
# COMPACT_ATOMS: atom_id res chain seq x y z
N VAL A 1 -0.46 8.79 -25.30
CA VAL A 1 -1.30 10.01 -25.30
C VAL A 1 -0.42 11.15 -25.77
N PRO A 2 -0.83 11.97 -26.76
CA PRO A 2 -0.02 13.11 -27.20
C PRO A 2 0.21 14.06 -26.02
N ASN A 3 1.48 14.38 -25.75
CA ASN A 3 1.92 15.18 -24.59
C ASN A 3 1.18 16.52 -24.45
N LEU A 4 0.75 17.11 -25.57
CA LEU A 4 -0.05 18.34 -25.63
C LEU A 4 -1.37 18.26 -24.86
N PHE A 5 -2.07 17.13 -24.93
CA PHE A 5 -3.33 16.96 -24.20
C PHE A 5 -3.10 16.88 -22.69
N LEU A 6 -2.09 16.11 -22.27
CA LEU A 6 -1.76 15.98 -20.84
C LEU A 6 -1.32 17.31 -20.24
N GLN A 7 -0.57 18.11 -20.99
CA GLN A 7 -0.15 19.43 -20.55
C GLN A 7 -1.32 20.40 -20.44
N GLY A 8 -2.22 20.43 -21.43
CA GLY A 8 -3.44 21.25 -21.37
C GLY A 8 -4.35 20.88 -20.19
N ALA A 9 -4.56 19.58 -19.96
CA ALA A 9 -5.36 19.08 -18.83
C ALA A 9 -4.71 19.41 -17.48
N ALA A 10 -3.39 19.25 -17.34
CA ALA A 10 -2.67 19.54 -16.10
C ALA A 10 -2.71 21.05 -15.76
N SER A 11 -2.57 21.92 -16.77
CA SER A 11 -2.75 23.36 -16.60
C SER A 11 -4.19 23.72 -16.21
N PHE A 12 -5.21 23.11 -16.82
CA PHE A 12 -6.62 23.35 -16.45
C PHE A 12 -6.94 22.91 -15.02
N LEU A 13 -6.43 21.75 -14.60
CA LEU A 13 -6.66 21.18 -13.26
C LEU A 13 -5.71 21.73 -12.20
N HIS A 14 -4.79 22.65 -12.56
CA HIS A 14 -3.75 23.20 -11.68
C HIS A 14 -2.90 22.10 -11.00
N CYS A 15 -2.60 21.02 -11.72
CA CYS A 15 -1.83 19.88 -11.20
C CYS A 15 -0.57 19.62 -12.03
N LYS A 16 0.32 18.76 -11.52
CA LYS A 16 1.53 18.32 -12.24
C LYS A 16 1.27 17.00 -12.94
N ILE A 17 1.90 16.80 -14.10
CA ILE A 17 1.92 15.51 -14.78
C ILE A 17 2.74 14.53 -13.94
N GLY A 18 2.12 13.45 -13.49
CA GLY A 18 2.81 12.37 -12.77
C GLY A 18 3.62 11.48 -13.71
N SER A 19 4.62 10.79 -13.16
CA SER A 19 5.42 9.79 -13.85
C SER A 19 5.22 8.41 -13.21
N PHE A 20 5.30 7.37 -14.02
CA PHE A 20 5.28 5.97 -13.57
C PHE A 20 6.71 5.42 -13.52
N PRO A 21 7.00 4.46 -12.61
CA PRO A 21 6.14 3.96 -11.54
C PRO A 21 6.09 4.92 -10.33
N PHE A 22 4.95 4.98 -9.63
CA PHE A 22 4.80 5.74 -8.38
C PHE A 22 4.10 4.91 -7.30
N ILE A 23 4.17 5.35 -6.04
CA ILE A 23 3.54 4.66 -4.90
C ILE A 23 2.20 5.33 -4.57
N TYR A 24 1.13 4.55 -4.50
CA TYR A 24 -0.20 4.99 -4.07
C TYR A 24 -0.68 4.13 -2.92
N LEU A 25 -1.03 4.75 -1.79
CA LEU A 25 -1.51 4.06 -0.58
C LEU A 25 -0.57 2.94 -0.08
N GLY A 26 0.73 3.06 -0.35
CA GLY A 26 1.74 2.05 0.00
C GLY A 26 2.03 1.02 -1.08
N PHE A 27 1.34 1.07 -2.22
CA PHE A 27 1.51 0.13 -3.34
C PHE A 27 2.16 0.78 -4.56
N PRO A 28 3.15 0.14 -5.19
CA PRO A 28 3.70 0.61 -6.47
C PRO A 28 2.67 0.43 -7.60
N VAL A 29 2.11 1.56 -8.07
CA VAL A 29 1.19 1.66 -9.21
C VAL A 29 1.99 1.48 -10.49
N TRP A 30 2.25 0.22 -10.84
CA TRP A 30 2.77 -0.34 -12.10
C TRP A 30 3.47 -1.69 -11.88
N ALA A 31 3.74 -2.06 -10.63
CA ALA A 31 4.29 -3.37 -10.34
C ALA A 31 3.23 -4.45 -10.61
N ASN A 32 3.69 -5.65 -10.98
CA ASN A 32 2.79 -6.76 -11.25
C ASN A 32 2.32 -7.38 -9.91
N PRO A 33 1.06 -7.19 -9.50
CA PRO A 33 0.58 -7.69 -8.22
C PRO A 33 0.50 -9.22 -8.19
N ARG A 34 0.69 -9.92 -9.31
CA ARG A 34 0.78 -11.39 -9.39
C ARG A 34 2.19 -11.93 -9.15
N LEU A 35 3.20 -11.08 -8.98
CA LEU A 35 4.54 -11.50 -8.59
C LEU A 35 4.68 -11.40 -7.08
N VAL A 36 5.14 -12.47 -6.44
CA VAL A 36 5.37 -12.50 -4.99
C VAL A 36 6.33 -11.39 -4.55
N SER A 37 7.39 -11.14 -5.32
CA SER A 37 8.39 -10.10 -5.03
C SER A 37 7.83 -8.67 -5.00
N THR A 38 6.65 -8.43 -5.60
CA THR A 38 5.98 -7.13 -5.52
C THR A 38 5.44 -6.85 -4.12
N TRP A 39 5.18 -7.90 -3.34
CA TRP A 39 4.58 -7.82 -2.01
C TRP A 39 5.61 -7.69 -0.88
N ASP A 40 6.87 -8.04 -1.12
CA ASP A 40 7.97 -7.91 -0.15
C ASP A 40 8.04 -6.53 0.53
N PRO A 41 8.00 -5.37 -0.19
CA PRO A 41 8.04 -4.06 0.46
C PRO A 41 6.81 -3.79 1.35
N VAL A 42 5.65 -4.36 1.01
CA VAL A 42 4.41 -4.23 1.77
C VAL A 42 4.52 -5.01 3.08
N VAL A 43 4.96 -6.28 3.01
CA VAL A 43 5.21 -7.12 4.18
C VAL A 43 6.23 -6.48 5.12
N ASN A 44 7.35 -5.99 4.58
CA ASN A 44 8.39 -5.30 5.36
C ASN A 44 7.86 -4.03 6.06
N SER A 45 6.92 -3.30 5.43
CA SER A 45 6.29 -2.12 6.04
C SER A 45 5.38 -2.50 7.21
N ILE A 46 4.60 -3.57 7.07
CA ILE A 46 3.74 -4.10 8.14
C ILE A 46 4.60 -4.57 9.32
N GLU A 47 5.65 -5.34 9.04
CA GLU A 47 6.58 -5.84 10.05
C GLU A 47 7.21 -4.69 10.85
N LYS A 48 7.71 -3.65 10.18
CA LYS A 48 8.25 -2.44 10.85
C LYS A 48 7.21 -1.76 11.75
N ARG A 49 5.95 -1.68 11.32
CA ARG A 49 4.86 -1.12 12.14
C ARG A 49 4.58 -1.99 13.37
N LEU A 50 4.52 -3.32 13.22
CA LEU A 50 4.34 -4.24 14.35
C LEU A 50 5.48 -4.11 15.36
N PHE A 51 6.73 -4.02 14.90
CA PHE A 51 7.88 -3.81 15.80
C PHE A 51 7.78 -2.52 16.61
N SER A 52 7.17 -1.46 16.04
CA SER A 52 6.95 -0.20 16.74
C SER A 52 5.89 -0.29 17.86
N TRP A 53 5.00 -1.28 17.83
CA TRP A 53 3.91 -1.45 18.81
C TRP A 53 4.35 -2.10 20.11
N LYS A 54 5.65 -2.20 20.36
CA LYS A 54 6.24 -2.69 21.61
C LYS A 54 6.01 -1.74 22.80
N ASN A 55 4.91 -1.00 22.81
CA ASN A 55 4.64 0.10 23.74
C ASN A 55 4.18 -0.40 25.12
N ARG A 56 4.70 0.24 26.18
CA ARG A 56 4.60 -0.19 27.58
C ARG A 56 3.17 -0.12 28.18
N TYR A 57 2.23 0.50 27.46
CA TYR A 57 0.91 0.91 27.97
C TYR A 57 -0.28 0.07 27.50
N VAL A 58 -0.07 -0.92 26.62
CA VAL A 58 -1.14 -1.82 26.16
C VAL A 58 -0.99 -3.15 26.87
N SER A 59 -2.07 -3.61 27.52
CA SER A 59 -2.13 -4.94 28.15
C SER A 59 -1.86 -6.05 27.12
N LEU A 60 -1.42 -7.22 27.58
CA LEU A 60 -1.19 -8.36 26.70
C LEU A 60 -2.44 -8.71 25.87
N GLY A 61 -3.62 -8.72 26.50
CA GLY A 61 -4.89 -8.95 25.81
C GLY A 61 -5.21 -7.86 24.78
N GLY A 62 -5.01 -6.58 25.13
CA GLY A 62 -5.20 -5.47 24.20
C GLY A 62 -4.27 -5.54 22.98
N ARG A 63 -3.02 -6.00 23.16
CA ARG A 63 -2.07 -6.20 22.06
C ARG A 63 -2.54 -7.29 21.11
N VAL A 64 -3.00 -8.42 21.62
CA VAL A 64 -3.52 -9.52 20.79
C VAL A 64 -4.72 -9.04 19.97
N VAL A 65 -5.65 -8.33 20.60
CA VAL A 65 -6.83 -7.79 19.91
C VAL A 65 -6.43 -6.78 18.83
N LEU A 66 -5.49 -5.87 19.12
CA LEU A 66 -5.01 -4.86 18.18
C LEU A 66 -4.25 -5.46 17.00
N ILE A 67 -3.40 -6.47 17.27
CA ILE A 67 -2.70 -7.22 16.23
C ILE A 67 -3.71 -7.93 15.33
N ASN A 68 -4.67 -8.64 15.92
CA ASN A 68 -5.69 -9.37 15.16
C ASN A 68 -6.56 -8.43 14.31
N SER A 69 -7.00 -7.29 14.87
CA SER A 69 -7.87 -6.37 14.12
C SER A 69 -7.15 -5.73 12.94
N VAL A 70 -5.89 -5.32 13.12
CA VAL A 70 -5.13 -4.66 12.06
C VAL A 70 -4.59 -5.65 11.03
N LEU A 71 -4.07 -6.80 11.46
CA LEU A 71 -3.60 -7.84 10.54
C LEU A 71 -4.74 -8.50 9.77
N ALA A 72 -5.97 -8.49 10.27
CA ALA A 72 -7.13 -8.91 9.48
C ALA A 72 -7.52 -7.85 8.44
N ALA A 73 -7.46 -6.57 8.78
CA ALA A 73 -7.93 -5.49 7.91
C ALA A 73 -7.00 -5.22 6.70
N ILE A 74 -5.68 -5.30 6.90
CA ILE A 74 -4.69 -5.01 5.83
C ILE A 74 -4.84 -5.94 4.61
N PRO A 75 -4.79 -7.28 4.74
CA PRO A 75 -4.95 -8.16 3.59
C PRO A 75 -6.34 -7.99 2.96
N VAL A 76 -7.40 -7.73 3.73
CA VAL A 76 -8.73 -7.47 3.15
C VAL A 76 -8.71 -6.25 2.22
N PHE A 77 -8.05 -5.17 2.62
CA PHE A 77 -7.85 -4.01 1.77
C PHE A 77 -7.04 -4.36 0.51
N ASP A 78 -5.90 -5.02 0.70
CA ASP A 78 -4.96 -5.33 -0.38
C ASP A 78 -5.59 -6.20 -1.47
N ILE A 79 -6.37 -7.21 -1.07
CA ILE A 79 -7.05 -8.16 -1.97
C ILE A 79 -8.21 -7.50 -2.71
N SER A 80 -8.83 -6.47 -2.11
CA SER A 80 -9.90 -5.71 -2.75
C SER A 80 -9.37 -4.88 -3.94
N PHE A 81 -8.13 -4.39 -3.85
CA PHE A 81 -7.51 -3.56 -4.90
C PHE A 81 -6.65 -4.36 -5.89
N LEU A 82 -6.04 -5.47 -5.46
CA LEU A 82 -5.04 -6.20 -6.24
C LEU A 82 -5.36 -7.68 -6.38
N LYS A 83 -5.18 -8.21 -7.60
CA LYS A 83 -5.20 -9.66 -7.84
C LYS A 83 -3.89 -10.27 -7.32
N ILE A 84 -3.95 -10.93 -6.17
CA ILE A 84 -2.84 -11.65 -5.54
C ILE A 84 -2.31 -12.74 -6.49
N PRO A 85 -1.01 -13.11 -6.45
CA PRO A 85 -0.55 -14.38 -6.98
C PRO A 85 -1.38 -15.54 -6.45
N THR A 86 -1.97 -16.32 -7.35
CA THR A 86 -2.33 -17.70 -7.07
C THR A 86 -1.09 -18.56 -7.33
N LYS A 87 -0.76 -19.45 -6.40
CA LYS A 87 0.25 -20.50 -6.64
C LYS A 87 -0.18 -21.40 -7.80
#